data_AF-A0A2P6VZU6-F1
#
_entry.id   AF-A0A2P6VZU6-F1
#
_cell.length_a   1.000
_cell.length_b   1.000
_cell.length_c   1.000
_cell.angle_alpha   90.00
_cell.angle_beta   90.00
_cell.angle_gamma   90.00
#
_symmetry.space_group_name_H-M   'P 1'
#
loop_
_entity.id
_entity.type
_entity.pdbx_description
1 polymer ?
#
loop_
_entity_poly.entity_id
_entity_poly.type
_entity_poly.pdbx_seq_one_letter_code
_entity_poly.pdbx_strand_id
1 'polypeptide(L)'
;MSEDEATVEIAGSEIRLTQFSDYEQVLLAVFAEHYEEGDEEIEFEKDEFADAADDLGLRIRNIPDVVYAFRSRRPLPDPITTIGDWIIQPAGKGSYKFQLLQSAPQFDLNFEAYQPIEIYNSVPEVVQKFLRDDEQSLLTTILYNRVIDIFTGLTCFHIQNHYRASVPGTGQVELDSFYVGVDDKGELYAIPIEAKGAAESEKIGRVQVAHMSELAQQDFPNLDRRILAIKELEDGTICAVEFSEGDSPDDYKVRQVRRFDLIREDRTRP
;
A
#
# COMPACT_ATOMS: atom_id res chain seq x y z
N MET A 1 7.60 -45.87 4.84
CA MET A 1 8.68 -44.90 4.59
C MET A 1 8.17 -43.62 5.20
N SER A 2 8.83 -43.15 6.25
CA SER A 2 8.40 -41.97 7.00
C SER A 2 8.24 -40.80 6.03
N GLU A 3 7.09 -40.12 6.11
CA GLU A 3 7.04 -38.72 5.73
C GLU A 3 8.01 -38.03 6.68
N ASP A 4 9.25 -37.81 6.24
CA ASP A 4 10.11 -36.85 6.92
C ASP A 4 9.37 -35.52 6.78
N GLU A 5 8.72 -35.09 7.86
CA GLU A 5 7.97 -33.83 7.91
C GLU A 5 8.97 -32.72 7.56
N ALA A 6 8.76 -32.01 6.46
CA ALA A 6 9.63 -30.90 6.08
C ALA A 6 9.60 -29.84 7.19
N THR A 7 10.74 -29.61 7.84
CA THR A 7 10.94 -28.62 8.91
C THR A 7 12.03 -27.64 8.54
N VAL A 8 11.91 -26.42 9.07
CA VAL A 8 12.95 -25.38 9.00
C VAL A 8 13.17 -24.79 10.39
N GLU A 9 14.35 -24.24 10.64
CA GLU A 9 14.64 -23.53 11.88
C GLU A 9 14.63 -22.02 11.63
N ILE A 10 13.85 -21.28 12.42
CA ILE A 10 13.78 -19.82 12.34
C ILE A 10 13.85 -19.28 13.76
N ALA A 11 14.83 -18.40 14.03
CA ALA A 11 15.05 -17.80 15.35
C ALA A 11 15.07 -18.84 16.51
N GLY A 12 15.73 -19.98 16.29
CA GLY A 12 15.84 -21.07 17.27
C GLY A 12 14.56 -21.88 17.48
N SER A 13 13.53 -21.67 16.67
CA SER A 13 12.27 -22.43 16.69
C SER A 13 12.18 -23.36 15.49
N GLU A 14 11.90 -24.64 15.73
CA GLU A 14 11.61 -25.62 14.67
C GLU A 14 10.17 -25.42 14.16
N ILE A 15 10.04 -25.11 12.87
CA ILE A 15 8.77 -24.84 12.19
C ILE A 15 8.44 -26.00 11.26
N ARG A 16 7.24 -26.56 11.40
CA ARG A 16 6.72 -27.61 10.50
C ARG A 16 6.04 -26.97 9.29
N LEU A 17 6.66 -27.10 8.12
CA LEU A 17 6.17 -26.46 6.89
C LEU A 17 4.82 -27.00 6.43
N THR A 18 4.52 -28.28 6.67
CA THR A 18 3.26 -28.93 6.25
C THR A 18 1.98 -28.31 6.85
N GLN A 19 2.11 -27.41 7.83
CA GLN A 19 1.01 -26.65 8.42
C GLN A 19 0.62 -25.40 7.61
N PHE A 20 1.47 -24.98 6.67
CA PHE A 20 1.31 -23.78 5.87
C PHE A 20 0.94 -24.11 4.42
N SER A 21 0.40 -23.14 3.68
CA SER A 21 0.13 -23.31 2.24
C SER A 21 1.44 -23.42 1.44
N ASP A 22 1.41 -24.05 0.26
CA ASP A 22 2.61 -24.24 -0.58
C ASP A 22 3.41 -22.95 -0.81
N TYR A 23 2.72 -21.81 -0.95
CA TYR A 23 3.36 -20.49 -1.12
C TYR A 23 4.08 -20.04 0.15
N GLU A 24 3.47 -20.24 1.31
CA GLU A 24 4.05 -19.91 2.60
C GLU A 24 5.20 -20.85 2.95
N GLN A 25 5.10 -22.14 2.60
CA GLN A 25 6.17 -23.12 2.80
C GLN A 25 7.45 -22.71 2.06
N VAL A 26 7.32 -22.36 0.79
CA VAL A 26 8.45 -21.90 -0.04
C VAL A 26 9.00 -20.56 0.47
N LEU A 27 8.13 -19.65 0.90
CA LEU A 27 8.57 -18.39 1.51
C LEU A 27 9.36 -18.61 2.80
N LEU A 28 8.86 -19.48 3.68
CA LEU A 28 9.50 -19.82 4.96
C LEU A 28 10.83 -20.52 4.76
N ALA A 29 10.94 -21.41 3.76
CA ALA A 29 12.20 -22.08 3.43
C ALA A 29 13.28 -21.08 3.01
N VAL A 30 12.97 -20.17 2.08
CA VAL A 30 13.92 -19.14 1.64
C VAL A 30 14.26 -18.17 2.79
N PHE A 31 13.28 -17.76 3.60
CA PHE A 31 13.59 -16.91 4.76
C PHE A 31 14.51 -17.61 5.77
N ALA A 32 14.24 -18.88 6.07
CA ALA A 32 15.02 -19.67 7.03
C ALA A 32 16.44 -19.98 6.54
N GLU A 33 16.65 -20.08 5.22
CA GLU A 33 17.97 -20.33 4.63
C GLU A 33 18.95 -19.20 4.90
N HIS A 34 18.46 -17.96 4.93
CA HIS A 34 19.32 -16.77 5.03
C HIS A 34 19.22 -16.03 6.37
N TYR A 35 18.15 -16.21 7.13
CA TYR A 35 17.94 -15.47 8.38
C TYR A 35 18.90 -15.91 9.49
N GLU A 36 19.62 -14.94 10.04
CA GLU A 36 20.34 -15.05 11.31
C GLU A 36 19.72 -14.13 12.38
N GLU A 37 19.85 -14.50 13.66
CA GLU A 37 19.29 -13.70 14.76
C GLU A 37 19.94 -12.31 14.82
N GLY A 38 19.12 -11.28 14.65
CA GLY A 38 19.55 -9.88 14.65
C GLY A 38 19.66 -9.26 13.26
N ASP A 39 19.36 -10.00 12.20
CA ASP A 39 19.28 -9.44 10.85
C ASP A 39 18.18 -8.38 10.75
N GLU A 40 18.49 -7.31 10.04
CA GLU A 40 17.53 -6.24 9.69
C GLU A 40 17.20 -6.25 8.18
N GLU A 41 18.05 -6.86 7.36
CA GLU A 41 17.84 -7.03 5.92
C GLU A 41 18.41 -8.37 5.44
N ILE A 42 17.67 -9.07 4.59
CA ILE A 42 18.06 -10.36 4.02
C ILE A 42 17.81 -10.31 2.52
N GLU A 43 18.87 -10.35 1.72
CA GLU A 43 18.77 -10.41 0.26
C GLU A 43 18.64 -11.85 -0.23
N PHE A 44 17.83 -12.06 -1.27
CA PHE A 44 17.66 -13.36 -1.91
C PHE A 44 17.33 -13.19 -3.40
N GLU A 45 17.67 -14.19 -4.20
CA GLU A 45 17.32 -14.25 -5.62
C GLU A 45 15.95 -14.89 -5.83
N LYS A 46 15.23 -14.40 -6.84
CA LYS A 46 13.89 -14.92 -7.17
C LYS A 46 13.89 -16.42 -7.51
N ASP A 47 14.98 -16.92 -8.09
CA ASP A 47 15.10 -18.30 -8.54
C ASP A 47 15.22 -19.27 -7.34
N GLU A 48 15.62 -18.78 -6.16
CA GLU A 48 15.66 -19.59 -4.93
C GLU A 48 14.28 -20.08 -4.49
N PHE A 49 13.19 -19.39 -4.85
CA PHE A 49 11.85 -19.93 -4.62
C PHE A 49 11.55 -21.15 -5.49
N ALA A 50 12.16 -21.26 -6.68
CA ALA A 50 12.03 -22.45 -7.51
C ALA A 50 12.82 -23.61 -6.90
N ASP A 51 14.05 -23.34 -6.44
CA ASP A 51 14.90 -24.33 -5.79
C ASP A 51 14.24 -24.86 -4.50
N ALA A 52 13.73 -23.96 -3.65
CA ALA A 52 12.99 -24.33 -2.44
C ALA A 52 11.71 -25.14 -2.75
N ALA A 53 10.99 -24.82 -3.83
CA ALA A 53 9.81 -25.60 -4.22
C ALA A 53 10.19 -27.02 -4.66
N ASP A 54 11.27 -27.17 -5.41
CA ASP A 54 11.76 -28.47 -5.87
C ASP A 54 12.28 -29.32 -4.71
N ASP A 55 13.01 -28.72 -3.76
CA ASP A 55 13.51 -29.39 -2.55
C ASP A 55 12.38 -29.87 -1.63
N LEU A 56 11.31 -29.08 -1.53
CA LEU A 56 10.09 -29.46 -0.79
C LEU A 56 9.18 -30.43 -1.56
N GLY A 57 9.49 -30.73 -2.83
CA GLY A 57 8.65 -31.55 -3.70
C GLY A 57 7.29 -30.92 -4.03
N LEU A 58 7.18 -29.59 -3.94
CA LEU A 58 5.96 -28.82 -4.17
C LEU A 58 5.84 -28.40 -5.62
N ARG A 59 4.63 -28.52 -6.18
CA ARG A 59 4.36 -28.11 -7.57
C ARG A 59 3.65 -26.77 -7.64
N ILE A 60 4.42 -25.68 -7.65
CA ILE A 60 3.89 -24.33 -7.80
C ILE A 60 3.78 -23.95 -9.29
N ARG A 61 2.58 -23.58 -9.75
CA ARG A 61 2.32 -23.25 -11.16
C ARG A 61 2.98 -21.95 -11.63
N ASN A 62 3.19 -20.98 -10.74
CA ASN A 62 3.76 -19.68 -11.05
C ASN A 62 4.64 -19.21 -9.87
N ILE A 63 5.88 -19.67 -9.81
CA ILE A 63 6.86 -19.29 -8.78
C ILE A 63 6.94 -17.76 -8.56
N PRO A 64 7.00 -16.91 -9.62
CA PRO A 64 6.96 -15.46 -9.45
C PRO A 64 5.79 -14.93 -8.60
N ASP A 65 4.61 -15.57 -8.65
CA ASP A 65 3.42 -15.13 -7.93
C ASP A 65 3.54 -15.30 -6.41
N VAL A 66 4.47 -16.14 -5.91
CA VAL A 66 4.75 -16.27 -4.48
C VAL A 66 5.18 -14.90 -3.92
N VAL A 67 6.19 -14.28 -4.53
CA VAL A 67 6.71 -12.96 -4.11
C VAL A 67 5.65 -11.89 -4.23
N TYR A 68 4.93 -11.87 -5.36
CA TYR A 68 3.88 -10.87 -5.61
C TYR A 68 2.68 -11.05 -4.68
N ALA A 69 2.43 -12.24 -4.15
CA ALA A 69 1.36 -12.45 -3.16
C ALA A 69 1.72 -11.77 -1.84
N PHE A 70 2.93 -11.99 -1.33
CA PHE A 70 3.35 -11.48 -0.01
C PHE A 70 3.83 -10.03 -0.01
N ARG A 71 4.21 -9.48 -1.16
CA ARG A 71 4.55 -8.04 -1.27
C ARG A 71 3.35 -7.11 -1.11
N SER A 72 2.14 -7.55 -1.46
CA SER A 72 1.00 -6.64 -1.58
C SER A 72 -0.37 -7.19 -1.19
N ARG A 73 -0.57 -8.51 -1.21
CA ARG A 73 -1.91 -9.12 -1.09
C ARG A 73 -2.10 -10.00 0.14
N ARG A 74 -1.03 -10.58 0.66
CA ARG A 74 -1.06 -11.50 1.80
C ARG A 74 -0.10 -11.02 2.89
N PRO A 75 -0.49 -11.14 4.17
CA PRO A 75 0.47 -10.97 5.26
C PRO A 75 1.56 -12.03 5.17
N LEU A 76 2.74 -11.72 5.69
CA LEU A 76 3.77 -12.73 5.89
C LEU A 76 3.29 -13.76 6.94
N PRO A 77 3.74 -15.03 6.85
CA PRO A 77 3.40 -16.07 7.81
C PRO A 77 3.83 -15.73 9.25
N ASP A 78 3.07 -16.25 10.22
CA ASP A 78 3.30 -16.07 11.66
C ASP A 78 4.76 -16.31 12.11
N PRO A 79 5.50 -17.33 11.61
CA PRO A 79 6.90 -17.51 11.98
C PRO A 79 7.81 -16.30 11.66
N ILE A 80 7.49 -15.52 10.62
CA ILE A 80 8.23 -14.31 10.26
C ILE A 80 7.70 -13.11 11.05
N THR A 81 6.38 -12.93 11.10
CA THR A 81 5.76 -11.76 11.77
C THR A 81 5.91 -11.78 13.29
N THR A 82 6.19 -12.94 13.89
CA THR A 82 6.51 -13.06 15.33
C THR A 82 7.89 -12.50 15.67
N ILE A 83 8.82 -12.50 14.72
CA ILE A 83 10.18 -11.96 14.91
C ILE A 83 10.16 -10.45 14.80
N GLY A 84 9.37 -9.91 13.87
CA GLY A 84 9.23 -8.49 13.67
C GLY A 84 8.39 -8.12 12.46
N ASP A 85 8.28 -6.82 12.21
CA ASP A 85 7.51 -6.23 11.11
C ASP A 85 8.29 -6.29 9.79
N TRP A 86 8.44 -7.50 9.24
CA TRP A 86 9.14 -7.71 7.97
C TRP A 86 8.27 -7.35 6.76
N ILE A 87 8.92 -6.87 5.70
CA ILE A 87 8.35 -6.66 4.37
C ILE A 87 9.26 -7.25 3.30
N ILE A 88 8.73 -7.45 2.08
CA ILE A 88 9.54 -7.85 0.92
C ILE A 88 9.65 -6.67 -0.05
N GLN A 89 10.88 -6.27 -0.35
CA GLN A 89 11.18 -5.23 -1.31
C GLN A 89 12.02 -5.80 -2.46
N PRO A 90 11.99 -5.21 -3.66
CA PRO A 90 12.95 -5.53 -4.69
C PRO A 90 14.32 -4.95 -4.34
N ALA A 91 15.37 -5.68 -4.69
CA ALA A 91 16.78 -5.33 -4.43
C ALA A 91 17.60 -5.28 -5.73
N GLY A 92 16.92 -5.16 -6.88
CA GLY A 92 17.56 -5.18 -8.20
C GLY A 92 16.86 -6.12 -9.17
N LYS A 93 17.50 -6.39 -10.31
CA LYS A 93 16.91 -7.20 -11.37
C LYS A 93 16.92 -8.68 -10.98
N GLY A 94 15.77 -9.19 -10.57
CA GLY A 94 15.61 -10.61 -10.19
C GLY A 94 15.97 -10.89 -8.73
N SER A 95 16.31 -9.87 -7.96
CA SER A 95 16.66 -9.97 -6.55
C SER A 95 15.66 -9.21 -5.71
N TYR A 96 15.41 -9.72 -4.51
CA TYR A 96 14.53 -9.15 -3.52
C TYR A 96 15.24 -9.14 -2.18
N LYS A 97 14.66 -8.43 -1.22
CA LYS A 97 15.08 -8.48 0.16
C LYS A 97 13.89 -8.55 1.09
N PHE A 98 14.02 -9.33 2.15
CA PHE A 98 13.27 -9.08 3.37
C PHE A 98 13.91 -7.87 4.06
N GLN A 99 13.08 -6.93 4.50
CA GLN A 99 13.53 -5.77 5.28
C GLN A 99 12.67 -5.68 6.53
N LEU A 100 13.33 -5.59 7.69
CA LEU A 100 12.69 -5.37 8.96
C LEU A 100 12.34 -3.89 9.09
N LEU A 101 11.08 -3.59 9.38
CA LEU A 101 10.65 -2.24 9.69
C LEU A 101 10.76 -1.96 11.19
N GLN A 102 11.00 -0.69 11.53
CA GLN A 102 10.94 -0.20 12.91
C GLN A 102 9.51 0.00 13.39
N SER A 103 8.57 0.15 12.46
CA SER A 103 7.14 0.31 12.70
C SER A 103 6.33 -0.71 11.92
N ALA A 104 5.10 -0.98 12.38
CA ALA A 104 4.15 -1.80 11.65
C ALA A 104 4.04 -1.39 10.15
N PRO A 105 3.92 -2.35 9.21
CA PRO A 105 3.91 -2.04 7.78
C PRO A 105 2.74 -1.16 7.34
N GLN A 106 1.67 -1.12 8.14
CA GLN A 106 0.53 -0.23 7.94
C GLN A 106 0.55 0.93 8.95
N PHE A 107 0.06 2.09 8.53
CA PHE A 107 -0.17 3.20 9.44
C PHE A 107 -1.35 2.91 10.37
N ASP A 108 -1.15 3.10 11.68
CA ASP A 108 -2.22 3.07 12.67
C ASP A 108 -2.95 4.41 12.70
N LEU A 109 -4.09 4.48 12.00
CA LEU A 109 -4.88 5.69 11.82
C LEU A 109 -6.27 5.49 12.41
N ASN A 110 -6.50 6.05 13.59
CA ASN A 110 -7.82 6.10 14.21
C ASN A 110 -8.69 7.18 13.55
N PHE A 111 -9.23 6.88 12.38
CA PHE A 111 -10.08 7.81 11.62
C PHE A 111 -11.36 8.22 12.37
N GLU A 112 -11.89 7.34 13.21
CA GLU A 112 -13.07 7.61 14.02
C GLU A 112 -12.86 8.72 15.06
N ALA A 113 -11.61 9.02 15.42
CA ALA A 113 -11.28 10.13 16.31
C ALA A 113 -11.44 11.52 15.65
N TYR A 114 -11.60 11.59 14.33
CA TYR A 114 -11.74 12.84 13.59
C TYR A 114 -13.20 13.17 13.33
N GLN A 115 -13.64 14.35 13.77
CA GLN A 115 -14.99 14.83 13.50
C GLN A 115 -15.19 15.04 11.98
N PRO A 116 -16.25 14.47 11.37
CA PRO A 116 -16.53 14.69 9.96
C PRO A 116 -16.79 16.17 9.65
N ILE A 117 -16.20 16.64 8.55
CA ILE A 117 -16.44 17.94 7.96
C ILE A 117 -17.46 17.76 6.85
N GLU A 118 -18.64 18.34 7.01
CA GLU A 118 -19.68 18.32 5.98
C GLU A 118 -19.26 19.14 4.76
N ILE A 119 -19.32 18.52 3.58
CA ILE A 119 -19.17 19.19 2.29
C ILE A 119 -20.31 18.75 1.37
N TYR A 120 -20.76 19.66 0.51
CA TYR A 120 -21.88 19.34 -0.39
C TYR A 120 -21.49 18.33 -1.46
N ASN A 121 -22.31 17.29 -1.60
CA ASN A 121 -22.14 16.24 -2.59
C ASN A 121 -22.44 16.77 -4.00
N SER A 122 -21.36 16.96 -4.77
CA SER A 122 -21.35 17.47 -6.13
C SER A 122 -21.39 16.37 -7.19
N VAL A 123 -21.44 15.08 -6.81
CA VAL A 123 -21.62 13.98 -7.77
C VAL A 123 -23.02 14.12 -8.38
N PRO A 124 -23.16 14.26 -9.72
CA PRO A 124 -24.46 14.31 -10.35
C PRO A 124 -25.26 13.02 -10.10
N GLU A 125 -26.58 13.12 -9.87
CA GLU A 125 -27.45 11.94 -9.68
C GLU A 125 -27.33 10.92 -10.83
N VAL A 126 -27.12 11.40 -12.06
CA VAL A 126 -26.92 10.55 -13.23
C VAL A 126 -25.63 9.72 -13.17
N VAL A 127 -24.61 10.20 -12.47
CA VAL A 127 -23.34 9.47 -12.23
C VAL A 127 -23.51 8.55 -11.03
N GLN A 128 -24.08 9.06 -9.94
CA GLN A 128 -24.20 8.34 -8.66
C GLN A 128 -24.86 6.96 -8.82
N LYS A 129 -25.88 6.84 -9.68
CA LYS A 129 -26.57 5.57 -9.93
C LYS A 129 -25.71 4.47 -10.58
N PHE A 130 -24.51 4.81 -11.05
CA PHE A 130 -23.57 3.88 -11.69
C PHE A 130 -22.31 3.64 -10.86
N LEU A 131 -22.16 4.34 -9.74
CA LEU A 131 -21.08 4.07 -8.80
C LEU A 131 -21.29 2.69 -8.16
N ARG A 132 -20.17 2.06 -7.81
CA ARG A 132 -20.08 0.77 -7.13
C ARG A 132 -19.37 0.95 -5.79
N ASP A 133 -19.38 -0.10 -4.98
CA ASP A 133 -18.62 -0.15 -3.73
C ASP A 133 -17.19 -0.60 -4.04
N ASP A 134 -16.47 0.20 -4.84
CA ASP A 134 -15.11 -0.06 -5.26
C ASP A 134 -14.24 1.22 -5.26
N GLU A 135 -12.93 1.01 -5.25
CA GLU A 135 -11.93 2.07 -5.21
C GLU A 135 -12.06 3.06 -6.38
N GLN A 136 -12.46 2.59 -7.56
CA GLN A 136 -12.66 3.44 -8.74
C GLN A 136 -13.85 4.41 -8.57
N SER A 137 -14.89 3.97 -7.88
CA SER A 137 -16.03 4.80 -7.53
C SER A 137 -15.68 5.81 -6.44
N LEU A 138 -14.81 5.45 -5.49
CA LEU A 138 -14.23 6.38 -4.51
C LEU A 138 -13.43 7.49 -5.21
N LEU A 139 -12.53 7.14 -6.14
CA LEU A 139 -11.76 8.11 -6.94
C LEU A 139 -12.66 9.06 -7.74
N THR A 140 -13.74 8.55 -8.32
CA THR A 140 -14.74 9.37 -9.01
C THR A 140 -15.44 10.33 -8.04
N THR A 141 -15.78 9.84 -6.86
CA THR A 141 -16.46 10.61 -5.81
C THR A 141 -15.58 11.76 -5.30
N ILE A 142 -14.30 11.51 -4.99
CA ILE A 142 -13.39 12.59 -4.56
C ILE A 142 -13.15 13.63 -5.65
N LEU A 143 -13.14 13.21 -6.92
CA LEU A 143 -12.94 14.10 -8.07
C LEU A 143 -14.12 15.08 -8.22
N TYR A 144 -15.36 14.57 -8.25
CA TYR A 144 -16.54 15.42 -8.39
C TYR A 144 -16.70 16.40 -7.21
N ASN A 145 -16.32 15.97 -6.02
CA ASN A 145 -16.46 16.76 -4.79
C ASN A 145 -15.27 17.67 -4.50
N ARG A 146 -14.22 17.65 -5.34
CA ARG A 146 -12.98 18.42 -5.14
C ARG A 146 -12.39 18.22 -3.74
N VAL A 147 -12.43 16.98 -3.24
CA VAL A 147 -11.93 16.65 -1.90
C VAL A 147 -10.45 17.02 -1.78
N ILE A 148 -9.67 16.80 -2.85
CA ILE A 148 -8.24 17.13 -2.87
C ILE A 148 -8.00 18.64 -2.78
N ASP A 149 -8.75 19.45 -3.53
CA ASP A 149 -8.69 20.92 -3.45
C ASP A 149 -9.01 21.39 -2.01
N ILE A 150 -10.12 20.90 -1.44
CA ILE A 150 -10.60 21.29 -0.10
C ILE A 150 -9.61 20.87 0.99
N PHE A 151 -9.04 19.67 0.87
CA PHE A 151 -8.10 19.12 1.85
C PHE A 151 -6.75 19.84 1.83
N THR A 152 -6.22 20.09 0.64
CA THR A 152 -4.87 20.66 0.44
C THR A 152 -4.85 22.19 0.49
N GLY A 153 -5.97 22.84 0.19
CA GLY A 153 -6.06 24.28 -0.06
C GLY A 153 -5.54 24.72 -1.43
N LEU A 154 -5.23 23.78 -2.32
CA LEU A 154 -4.70 24.04 -3.66
C LEU A 154 -5.82 24.06 -4.70
N THR A 155 -5.59 24.73 -5.83
CA THR A 155 -6.38 24.50 -7.04
C THR A 155 -5.85 23.27 -7.74
N CYS A 156 -6.61 22.16 -7.74
CA CYS A 156 -6.12 20.87 -8.21
C CYS A 156 -6.65 20.50 -9.60
N PHE A 157 -5.80 19.84 -10.38
CA PHE A 157 -6.10 19.33 -11.70
C PHE A 157 -5.78 17.83 -11.74
N HIS A 158 -6.81 17.02 -11.98
CA HIS A 158 -6.65 15.58 -12.20
C HIS A 158 -5.92 15.35 -13.53
N ILE A 159 -4.93 14.45 -13.50
CA ILE A 159 -4.16 14.09 -14.69
C ILE A 159 -4.63 12.74 -15.24
N GLN A 160 -4.54 11.68 -14.42
CA GLN A 160 -5.03 10.34 -14.77
C GLN A 160 -5.13 9.43 -13.54
N ASN A 161 -5.94 8.38 -13.64
CA ASN A 161 -5.95 7.25 -12.70
C ASN A 161 -4.97 6.16 -13.17
N HIS A 162 -4.59 5.26 -12.27
CA HIS A 162 -3.68 4.14 -12.56
C HIS A 162 -2.40 4.59 -13.27
N TYR A 163 -1.76 5.65 -12.73
CA TYR A 163 -0.50 6.16 -13.24
C TYR A 163 0.59 5.12 -12.95
N ARG A 164 1.16 4.50 -13.97
CA ARG A 164 2.18 3.44 -13.83
C ARG A 164 3.51 3.86 -14.43
N ALA A 165 4.59 3.62 -13.69
CA ALA A 165 5.95 3.75 -14.18
C ALA A 165 6.86 2.67 -13.57
N SER A 166 8.01 2.44 -14.22
CA SER A 166 9.07 1.63 -13.63
C SER A 166 10.03 2.54 -12.90
N VAL A 167 10.20 2.32 -11.60
CA VAL A 167 11.13 3.03 -10.74
C VAL A 167 12.40 2.18 -10.57
N PRO A 168 13.62 2.72 -10.79
CA PRO A 168 14.86 2.01 -10.53
C PRO A 168 14.95 1.48 -9.10
N GLY A 169 15.35 0.22 -8.93
CA GLY A 169 15.39 -0.43 -7.61
C GLY A 169 14.03 -0.96 -7.13
N THR A 170 12.95 -0.21 -7.35
CA THR A 170 11.60 -0.53 -6.85
C THR A 170 10.75 -1.37 -7.82
N GLY A 171 11.03 -1.29 -9.11
CA GLY A 171 10.28 -1.99 -10.16
C GLY A 171 9.02 -1.23 -10.60
N GLN A 172 7.99 -1.97 -11.01
CA GLN A 172 6.72 -1.35 -11.43
C GLN A 172 5.98 -0.80 -10.21
N VAL A 173 5.69 0.50 -10.24
CA VAL A 173 4.89 1.21 -9.25
C VAL A 173 3.65 1.76 -9.94
N GLU A 174 2.53 1.74 -9.22
CA GLU A 174 1.24 2.26 -9.64
C GLU A 174 0.72 3.24 -8.61
N LEU A 175 0.21 4.38 -9.07
CA LEU A 175 -0.62 5.29 -8.28
C LEU A 175 -2.07 5.08 -8.68
N ASP A 176 -2.98 5.10 -7.71
CA ASP A 176 -4.42 5.01 -7.99
C ASP A 176 -4.91 6.28 -8.70
N SER A 177 -4.38 7.44 -8.30
CA SER A 177 -4.62 8.71 -9.01
C SER A 177 -3.45 9.69 -8.91
N PHE A 178 -3.33 10.57 -9.91
CA PHE A 178 -2.34 11.63 -9.93
C PHE A 178 -2.95 12.99 -10.25
N TYR A 179 -2.61 13.98 -9.44
CA TYR A 179 -3.03 15.37 -9.59
C TYR A 179 -1.83 16.31 -9.63
N VAL A 180 -2.03 17.48 -10.24
CA VAL A 180 -1.16 18.65 -10.07
C VAL A 180 -1.95 19.75 -9.35
N GLY A 181 -1.37 20.33 -8.30
CA GLY A 181 -1.96 21.43 -7.54
C GLY A 181 -1.22 22.75 -7.78
N VAL A 182 -1.95 23.86 -7.71
CA VAL A 182 -1.38 25.21 -7.73
C VAL A 182 -1.83 25.97 -6.48
N ASP A 183 -0.89 26.59 -5.77
CA ASP A 183 -1.20 27.44 -4.62
C ASP A 183 -1.54 28.90 -5.02
N ASP A 184 -1.74 29.76 -4.04
CA ASP A 184 -2.06 31.19 -4.24
C ASP A 184 -0.89 32.03 -4.74
N LYS A 185 0.34 31.48 -4.78
CA LYS A 185 1.55 32.10 -5.32
C LYS A 185 1.88 31.61 -6.72
N GLY A 186 1.18 30.59 -7.22
CA GLY A 186 1.46 29.96 -8.50
C GLY A 186 2.53 28.86 -8.42
N GLU A 187 2.89 28.40 -7.23
CA GLU A 187 3.79 27.26 -7.03
C GLU A 187 3.06 25.96 -7.40
N LEU A 188 3.75 25.06 -8.09
CA LEU A 188 3.21 23.81 -8.60
C LEU A 188 3.59 22.65 -7.70
N TYR A 189 2.62 21.77 -7.43
CA TYR A 189 2.80 20.58 -6.60
C TYR A 189 2.40 19.32 -7.36
N ALA A 190 3.21 18.27 -7.25
CA ALA A 190 2.84 16.91 -7.64
C ALA A 190 2.08 16.25 -6.50
N ILE A 191 0.92 15.65 -6.79
CA ILE A 191 0.05 15.07 -5.76
C ILE A 191 -0.26 13.61 -6.14
N PRO A 192 0.62 12.66 -5.78
CA PRO A 192 0.31 11.25 -5.89
C PRO A 192 -0.72 10.82 -4.84
N ILE A 193 -1.66 9.96 -5.24
CA ILE A 193 -2.76 9.49 -4.39
C ILE A 193 -2.86 7.97 -4.42
N GLU A 194 -2.89 7.37 -3.23
CA GLU A 194 -3.35 6.01 -2.97
C GLU A 194 -4.80 6.06 -2.48
N ALA A 195 -5.65 5.17 -2.95
CA ALA A 195 -7.02 4.99 -2.49
C ALA A 195 -7.20 3.62 -1.83
N LYS A 196 -8.01 3.61 -0.77
CA LYS A 196 -8.37 2.39 -0.03
C LYS A 196 -9.88 2.37 0.21
N GLY A 197 -10.51 1.25 -0.16
CA GLY A 197 -11.94 1.02 0.06
C GLY A 197 -12.28 0.79 1.53
N ALA A 198 -13.57 0.68 1.86
CA ALA A 198 -14.07 0.67 3.24
C ALA A 198 -13.56 -0.48 4.15
N ALA A 199 -13.21 -1.64 3.59
CA ALA A 199 -12.87 -2.82 4.38
C ALA A 199 -11.71 -2.59 5.37
N GLU A 200 -11.79 -3.23 6.55
CA GLU A 200 -10.75 -3.20 7.60
C GLU A 200 -9.39 -3.74 7.14
N SER A 201 -9.39 -4.62 6.13
CA SER A 201 -8.18 -5.14 5.50
C SER A 201 -7.50 -4.12 4.56
N GLU A 202 -8.23 -3.11 4.08
CA GLU A 202 -7.74 -2.09 3.15
C GLU A 202 -7.09 -0.94 3.94
N LYS A 203 -5.98 -1.25 4.61
CA LYS A 203 -5.21 -0.25 5.39
C LYS A 203 -4.20 0.47 4.50
N ILE A 204 -3.83 1.69 4.91
CA ILE A 204 -2.79 2.46 4.22
C ILE A 204 -1.42 1.92 4.65
N GLY A 205 -0.65 1.41 3.69
CA GLY A 205 0.67 0.84 3.94
C GLY A 205 1.81 1.84 3.73
N ARG A 206 2.86 1.71 4.54
CA ARG A 206 4.07 2.56 4.50
C ARG A 206 4.85 2.37 3.20
N VAL A 207 4.93 1.14 2.72
CA VAL A 207 5.62 0.78 1.48
C VAL A 207 4.94 1.42 0.27
N GLN A 208 3.60 1.40 0.22
CA GLN A 208 2.84 2.05 -0.85
C GLN A 208 3.09 3.57 -0.84
N VAL A 209 3.05 4.20 0.34
CA VAL A 209 3.36 5.64 0.48
C VAL A 209 4.78 5.97 0.03
N ALA A 210 5.76 5.13 0.37
CA ALA A 210 7.14 5.30 -0.09
C ALA A 210 7.26 5.19 -1.61
N HIS A 211 6.69 4.15 -2.22
CA HIS A 211 6.71 3.98 -3.67
C HIS A 211 6.02 5.13 -4.42
N MET A 212 4.90 5.65 -3.88
CA MET A 212 4.24 6.83 -4.45
C MET A 212 5.16 8.05 -4.51
N SER A 213 5.87 8.29 -3.42
CA SER A 213 6.83 9.39 -3.29
C SER A 213 8.00 9.24 -4.27
N GLU A 214 8.55 8.03 -4.38
CA GLU A 214 9.64 7.70 -5.30
C GLU A 214 9.24 7.91 -6.76
N LEU A 215 8.07 7.40 -7.16
CA LEU A 215 7.57 7.58 -8.52
C LEU A 215 7.34 9.07 -8.82
N ALA A 216 6.74 9.81 -7.90
CA ALA A 216 6.52 11.25 -8.07
C ALA A 216 7.85 12.03 -8.17
N GLN A 217 8.85 11.68 -7.36
CA GLN A 217 10.20 12.27 -7.42
C GLN A 217 10.88 12.02 -8.78
N GLN A 218 10.74 10.80 -9.32
CA GLN A 218 11.36 10.43 -10.59
C GLN A 218 10.77 11.21 -11.75
N ASP A 219 9.44 11.22 -11.85
CA ASP A 219 8.76 11.73 -13.03
C ASP A 219 8.53 13.25 -12.96
N PHE A 220 8.51 13.82 -11.75
CA PHE A 220 8.32 15.25 -11.49
C PHE A 220 9.37 15.84 -10.55
N PRO A 221 10.67 15.75 -10.88
CA PRO A 221 11.75 16.06 -9.95
C PRO A 221 11.87 17.54 -9.53
N ASN A 222 11.19 18.43 -10.26
CA ASN A 222 11.23 19.88 -10.02
C ASN A 222 9.95 20.40 -9.32
N LEU A 223 9.03 19.50 -8.93
CA LEU A 223 7.80 19.87 -8.22
C LEU A 223 7.89 19.40 -6.77
N ASP A 224 7.45 20.24 -5.85
CA ASP A 224 7.21 19.82 -4.48
C ASP A 224 6.08 18.79 -4.44
N ARG A 225 6.17 17.81 -3.54
CA ARG A 225 5.20 16.71 -3.47
C ARG A 225 4.25 16.87 -2.30
N ARG A 226 2.97 16.57 -2.52
CA ARG A 226 1.96 16.38 -1.47
C ARG A 226 1.48 14.94 -1.56
N ILE A 227 2.04 14.06 -0.74
CA ILE A 227 1.77 12.61 -0.79
C ILE A 227 0.50 12.32 -0.01
N LEU A 228 -0.54 11.87 -0.70
CA LEU A 228 -1.87 11.70 -0.11
C LEU A 228 -2.34 10.25 -0.14
N ALA A 229 -3.11 9.86 0.88
CA ALA A 229 -3.95 8.68 0.81
C ALA A 229 -5.40 9.05 1.10
N ILE A 230 -6.33 8.41 0.40
CA ILE A 230 -7.77 8.50 0.59
C ILE A 230 -8.28 7.15 1.09
N LYS A 231 -9.08 7.17 2.15
CA LYS A 231 -9.70 5.99 2.73
C LYS A 231 -11.20 6.22 2.86
N GLU A 232 -12.00 5.35 2.26
CA GLU A 232 -13.42 5.25 2.58
C GLU A 232 -13.59 4.50 3.91
N LEU A 233 -14.58 4.91 4.71
CA LEU A 233 -14.97 4.24 5.96
C LEU A 233 -16.33 3.55 5.81
N GLU A 234 -16.63 2.59 6.69
CA GLU A 234 -17.89 1.83 6.64
C GLU A 234 -19.15 2.69 6.79
N ASP A 235 -19.04 3.87 7.43
CA ASP A 235 -20.14 4.82 7.56
C ASP A 235 -20.34 5.71 6.33
N GLY A 236 -19.55 5.51 5.26
CA GLY A 236 -19.62 6.25 4.00
C GLY A 236 -18.87 7.58 3.99
N THR A 237 -18.19 7.93 5.09
CA THR A 237 -17.33 9.12 5.12
C THR A 237 -15.98 8.84 4.44
N ILE A 238 -15.32 9.92 4.02
CA ILE A 238 -14.06 9.87 3.28
C ILE A 238 -12.97 10.53 4.12
N CYS A 239 -11.92 9.77 4.44
CA CYS A 239 -10.73 10.28 5.09
C CYS A 239 -9.65 10.61 4.07
N ALA A 240 -9.05 11.79 4.21
CA ALA A 240 -7.85 12.20 3.49
C ALA A 240 -6.69 12.36 4.47
N VAL A 241 -5.54 11.82 4.10
CA VAL A 241 -4.32 11.82 4.89
C VAL A 241 -3.18 12.37 4.06
N GLU A 242 -2.39 13.26 4.64
CA GLU A 242 -1.14 13.74 4.07
C GLU A 242 0.05 13.18 4.83
N PHE A 243 1.08 12.75 4.11
CA PHE A 243 2.33 12.27 4.68
C PHE A 243 3.47 13.27 4.47
N SER A 244 4.46 13.22 5.35
CA SER A 244 5.75 13.88 5.13
C SER A 244 6.52 13.22 4.01
N GLU A 245 7.58 13.87 3.55
CA GLU A 245 8.60 13.20 2.76
C GLU A 245 9.48 12.32 3.67
N GLY A 246 10.09 11.30 3.08
CA GLY A 246 10.98 10.35 3.75
C GLY A 246 11.77 9.57 2.70
N ASP A 247 12.87 8.94 3.09
CA ASP A 247 13.73 8.16 2.19
C ASP A 247 13.44 6.65 2.29
N SER A 248 12.89 6.21 3.43
CA SER A 248 12.48 4.83 3.69
C SER A 248 11.04 4.74 4.22
N PRO A 249 10.38 3.56 4.16
CA PRO A 249 9.00 3.39 4.64
C PRO A 249 8.75 3.86 6.09
N ASP A 250 9.75 3.75 6.98
CA ASP A 250 9.65 4.18 8.37
C ASP A 250 9.73 5.71 8.56
N ASP A 251 10.31 6.43 7.61
CA ASP A 251 10.51 7.88 7.72
C ASP A 251 9.23 8.69 7.50
N TYR A 252 8.27 8.10 6.77
CA TYR A 252 6.99 8.73 6.46
C TYR A 252 6.15 8.90 7.72
N LYS A 253 5.72 10.15 7.97
CA LYS A 253 4.89 10.52 9.12
C LYS A 253 3.62 11.20 8.65
N VAL A 254 2.54 10.96 9.39
CA VAL A 254 1.25 11.63 9.16
C VAL A 254 1.40 13.12 9.49
N ARG A 255 1.11 13.99 8.53
CA ARG A 255 1.11 15.45 8.69
C ARG A 255 -0.26 16.01 9.00
N GLN A 256 -1.27 15.51 8.29
CA GLN A 256 -2.64 16.01 8.38
C GLN A 256 -3.61 14.88 8.10
N VAL A 257 -4.72 14.86 8.84
CA VAL A 257 -5.87 13.99 8.57
C VAL A 257 -7.13 14.85 8.61
N ARG A 258 -8.05 14.62 7.67
CA ARG A 258 -9.41 15.14 7.73
C ARG A 258 -10.39 14.05 7.31
N ARG A 259 -11.57 14.05 7.93
CA ARG A 259 -12.70 13.20 7.58
C ARG A 259 -13.79 14.08 6.97
N PHE A 260 -14.35 13.67 5.85
CA PHE A 260 -15.36 14.40 5.11
C PHE A 260 -16.65 13.60 5.05
N ASP A 261 -17.77 14.28 5.27
CA ASP A 261 -19.10 13.75 5.08
C ASP A 261 -19.75 14.45 3.88
N LEU A 262 -20.24 13.66 2.92
CA LEU A 262 -20.81 14.17 1.67
C LEU A 262 -22.31 14.35 1.80
N ILE A 263 -22.74 15.55 2.16
CA ILE A 263 -24.14 15.84 2.42
C ILE A 263 -24.89 16.28 1.16
N ARG A 264 -26.18 15.94 1.10
CA ARG A 264 -27.14 16.62 0.23
C ARG A 264 -28.19 17.26 1.11
N GLU A 265 -28.56 18.50 0.81
CA GLU A 265 -29.75 19.08 1.41
C GLU A 265 -30.94 18.21 1.02
N ASP A 266 -31.58 17.62 2.03
CA ASP A 266 -32.79 16.86 1.86
C ASP A 266 -33.81 17.76 1.16
N ARG A 267 -34.48 17.23 0.14
CA ARG A 267 -35.38 18.00 -0.74
C ARG A 267 -36.59 18.50 0.06
N THR A 268 -36.43 19.60 0.79
CA THR A 268 -37.52 20.56 1.03
C THR A 268 -37.38 21.69 0.03
N ARG A 269 -37.62 21.36 -1.25
CA ARG A 269 -38.01 22.43 -2.18
C ARG A 269 -39.49 22.75 -1.87
N PRO A 270 -39.83 24.03 -1.66
CA PRO A 270 -41.20 24.45 -1.37
C PRO A 270 -42.18 24.09 -2.49
#